data_AF-A0A1C5U8W3-F1
#
_entry.id   AF-A0A1C5U8W3-F1
#
_cell.length_a   1.000
_cell.length_b   1.000
_cell.length_c   1.000
_cell.angle_alpha   90.00
_cell.angle_beta   90.00
_cell.angle_gamma   90.00
#
_symmetry.space_group_name_H-M   'P 1'
#
loop_
_entity.id
_entity.type
_entity.pdbx_description
1 polymer ?
#
loop_
_entity_poly.entity_id
_entity_poly.type
_entity_poly.pdbx_seq_one_letter_code
_entity_poly.pdbx_strand_id
1 'polypeptide(L)'
;MNTYGRSIVDAGFRFIAFDLRASDNTSLSNTRPVTLLLIAEDIHTIIETLNLQDVTLVGHSQGGKDVIAYEQVYGNEYLHSLCLMDTTPCTHQEEGFGYATRFDSYTKEQSDKDIASIRENSLDFFAEITQKGSPDLTLDEAREAAKKRLAHQHLPEAVDLYESSNSLDLRPGVEAINVPTAYMYAAKGTLIHPEIYKWYAEISSQIIIRYHLILQCMNFTLFRN
;
A
#
# COMPACT_ATOMS: atom_id res chain seq x y z
N MET A 1 -8.37 -17.88 8.06
CA MET A 1 -7.92 -17.55 6.69
C MET A 1 -9.09 -16.85 6.00
N ASN A 2 -8.89 -15.64 5.49
CA ASN A 2 -9.93 -14.98 4.70
C ASN A 2 -10.18 -15.75 3.38
N THR A 3 -11.25 -15.42 2.68
CA THR A 3 -11.66 -16.10 1.44
C THR A 3 -10.58 -16.08 0.36
N TYR A 4 -9.79 -15.01 0.28
CA TYR A 4 -8.69 -14.87 -0.71
C TYR A 4 -7.54 -15.83 -0.44
N GLY A 5 -7.02 -15.87 0.79
CA GLY A 5 -5.92 -16.77 1.16
C GLY A 5 -6.27 -18.24 0.88
N ARG A 6 -7.54 -18.61 1.02
CA ARG A 6 -8.00 -19.96 0.69
C ARG A 6 -7.92 -20.24 -0.82
N SER A 7 -8.44 -19.36 -1.67
CA SER A 7 -8.37 -19.51 -3.12
C SER A 7 -6.94 -19.58 -3.65
N ILE A 8 -6.02 -18.82 -3.04
CA ILE A 8 -4.59 -18.84 -3.37
C ILE A 8 -3.97 -20.20 -3.06
N VAL A 9 -4.23 -20.73 -1.86
CA VAL A 9 -3.74 -22.06 -1.47
C VAL A 9 -4.34 -23.16 -2.33
N ASP A 10 -5.65 -23.07 -2.65
CA ASP A 10 -6.32 -24.05 -3.51
C ASP A 10 -5.78 -24.00 -4.97
N ALA A 11 -5.23 -22.87 -5.41
CA ALA A 11 -4.51 -22.74 -6.67
C ALA A 11 -3.06 -23.26 -6.63
N GLY A 12 -2.60 -23.80 -5.49
CA GLY A 12 -1.29 -24.43 -5.32
C GLY A 12 -0.16 -23.50 -4.88
N PHE A 13 -0.47 -22.27 -4.46
CA PHE A 13 0.51 -21.31 -3.96
C PHE A 13 0.70 -21.45 -2.44
N ARG A 14 1.90 -21.12 -1.95
CA ARG A 14 2.15 -20.92 -0.53
C ARG A 14 1.73 -19.49 -0.18
N PHE A 15 0.71 -19.34 0.65
CA PHE A 15 0.22 -18.02 1.08
C PHE A 15 0.91 -17.58 2.38
N ILE A 16 1.57 -16.41 2.38
CA ILE A 16 2.19 -15.83 3.57
C ILE A 16 1.64 -14.42 3.75
N ALA A 17 0.85 -14.26 4.82
CA ALA A 17 0.38 -12.97 5.30
C ALA A 17 1.15 -12.64 6.58
N PHE A 18 1.56 -11.39 6.73
CA PHE A 18 2.23 -10.90 7.94
C PHE A 18 1.69 -9.51 8.29
N ASP A 19 1.64 -9.24 9.59
CA ASP A 19 1.30 -7.91 10.09
C ASP A 19 2.53 -7.01 9.90
N LEU A 20 2.34 -5.85 9.27
CA LEU A 20 3.38 -4.85 9.14
C LEU A 20 3.68 -4.22 10.49
N ARG A 21 4.92 -3.73 10.67
CA ARG A 21 5.26 -2.90 11.85
C ARG A 21 4.21 -1.80 12.03
N ALA A 22 3.95 -1.47 13.29
CA ALA A 22 2.88 -0.56 13.68
C ALA A 22 1.45 -1.12 13.49
N SER A 23 1.29 -2.44 13.30
CA SER A 23 -0.03 -3.10 13.25
C SER A 23 -0.14 -4.25 14.26
N ASP A 24 -1.36 -4.47 14.76
CA ASP A 24 -1.78 -5.65 15.54
C ASP A 24 -0.76 -6.17 16.57
N ASN A 25 -0.15 -7.32 16.29
CA ASN A 25 0.71 -8.06 17.21
C ASN A 25 2.21 -7.77 16.99
N THR A 26 2.54 -6.69 16.27
CA THR A 26 3.94 -6.39 15.97
C THR A 26 4.66 -5.76 17.15
N SER A 27 5.90 -6.21 17.38
CA SER A 27 6.75 -5.60 18.40
C SER A 27 7.25 -4.24 17.92
N LEU A 28 7.06 -3.22 18.77
CA LEU A 28 7.62 -1.88 18.61
C LEU A 28 8.96 -1.71 19.34
N SER A 29 9.63 -2.81 19.70
CA SER A 29 10.89 -2.78 20.47
C SER A 29 12.07 -2.04 19.81
N ASN A 30 11.88 -1.50 18.60
CA ASN A 30 12.89 -0.71 17.91
C ASN A 30 12.80 0.77 18.34
N THR A 31 13.94 1.37 18.66
CA THR A 31 14.04 2.79 19.05
C THR A 31 14.06 3.75 17.84
N ARG A 32 13.85 3.24 16.63
CA ARG A 32 13.92 4.00 15.38
C ARG A 32 12.50 4.23 14.81
N PRO A 33 12.20 5.38 14.20
CA PRO A 33 10.91 5.62 13.54
C PRO A 33 10.61 4.53 12.50
N VAL A 34 9.33 4.18 12.37
CA VAL A 34 8.88 3.24 11.33
C VAL A 34 8.84 3.98 9.99
N THR A 35 9.72 3.60 9.06
CA THR A 35 9.82 4.22 7.74
C THR A 35 9.46 3.24 6.64
N LEU A 36 9.15 3.74 5.44
CA LEU A 36 8.86 2.88 4.30
C LEU A 36 10.06 1.97 3.95
N LEU A 37 11.28 2.48 4.11
CA LEU A 37 12.50 1.69 3.89
C LEU A 37 12.69 0.60 4.95
N LEU A 38 12.26 0.84 6.20
CA LEU A 38 12.27 -0.20 7.23
C LEU A 38 11.25 -1.31 6.91
N ILE A 39 10.10 -0.96 6.35
CA ILE A 39 9.14 -1.96 5.88
C ILE A 39 9.72 -2.80 4.73
N ALA A 40 10.43 -2.17 3.78
CA ALA A 40 11.15 -2.91 2.74
C ALA A 40 12.20 -3.87 3.32
N GLU A 41 12.94 -3.44 4.34
CA GLU A 41 13.90 -4.28 5.08
C GLU A 41 13.21 -5.48 5.76
N ASP A 42 12.01 -5.28 6.33
CA ASP A 42 11.24 -6.37 6.93
C ASP A 42 10.78 -7.40 5.89
N ILE A 43 10.30 -6.93 4.72
CA ILE A 43 9.92 -7.81 3.60
C ILE A 43 11.13 -8.66 3.17
N HIS A 44 12.28 -8.03 3.00
CA HIS A 44 13.51 -8.72 2.63
C HIS A 44 13.94 -9.72 3.70
N THR A 45 13.88 -9.34 4.97
CA THR A 45 14.19 -10.21 6.10
C THR A 45 13.28 -11.45 6.12
N ILE A 46 12.00 -11.30 5.81
CA ILE A 46 11.05 -12.43 5.72
C ILE A 46 11.43 -13.37 4.57
N ILE A 47 11.74 -12.82 3.39
CA ILE A 47 12.16 -13.61 2.21
C ILE A 47 13.41 -14.43 2.53
N GLU A 48 14.44 -13.78 3.07
CA GLU A 48 15.72 -14.41 3.46
C GLU A 48 15.51 -15.47 4.56
N THR A 49 14.82 -15.11 5.65
CA THR A 49 14.64 -15.98 6.81
C THR A 49 13.87 -17.25 6.46
N LEU A 50 12.89 -17.14 5.57
CA LEU A 50 12.09 -18.27 5.10
C LEU A 50 12.69 -18.95 3.87
N ASN A 51 13.86 -18.47 3.39
CA ASN A 51 14.58 -18.94 2.22
C ASN A 51 13.66 -19.06 0.99
N LEU A 52 12.91 -17.99 0.72
CA LEU A 52 11.92 -17.96 -0.35
C LEU A 52 12.58 -17.60 -1.67
N GLN A 53 12.12 -18.26 -2.73
CA GLN A 53 12.49 -18.04 -4.12
C GLN A 53 11.20 -17.97 -4.94
N ASP A 54 11.25 -17.42 -6.15
CA ASP A 54 10.08 -17.33 -7.04
C ASP A 54 8.88 -16.61 -6.38
N VAL A 55 9.17 -15.50 -5.69
CA VAL A 55 8.22 -14.76 -4.85
C VAL A 55 7.29 -13.90 -5.70
N THR A 56 5.99 -13.89 -5.39
CA THR A 56 5.05 -12.92 -5.96
C THR A 56 4.63 -11.88 -4.93
N LEU A 57 5.25 -10.70 -4.94
CA LEU A 57 4.84 -9.68 -3.98
C LEU A 57 3.50 -9.06 -4.38
N VAL A 58 2.56 -8.99 -3.44
CA VAL A 58 1.27 -8.35 -3.65
C VAL A 58 1.14 -7.22 -2.63
N GLY A 59 0.62 -6.08 -3.05
CA GLY A 59 0.57 -4.89 -2.23
C GLY A 59 -0.63 -4.05 -2.59
N HIS A 60 -1.48 -3.76 -1.62
CA HIS A 60 -2.64 -2.90 -1.80
C HIS A 60 -2.45 -1.56 -1.08
N SER A 61 -2.78 -0.46 -1.76
CA SER A 61 -2.66 0.89 -1.21
C SER A 61 -1.24 1.15 -0.66
N GLN A 62 -1.09 1.32 0.65
CA GLN A 62 0.23 1.41 1.29
C GLN A 62 1.10 0.20 1.01
N GLY A 63 0.56 -1.02 1.08
CA GLY A 63 1.28 -2.25 0.75
C GLY A 63 1.85 -2.24 -0.66
N GLY A 64 1.20 -1.55 -1.60
CA GLY A 64 1.73 -1.37 -2.95
C GLY A 64 3.02 -0.54 -2.96
N LYS A 65 3.09 0.50 -2.13
CA LYS A 65 4.31 1.29 -1.97
C LYS A 65 5.39 0.54 -1.22
N ASP A 66 5.03 -0.31 -0.25
CA ASP A 66 5.97 -1.18 0.43
C ASP A 66 6.67 -2.12 -0.58
N VAL A 67 5.91 -2.66 -1.53
CA VAL A 67 6.44 -3.49 -2.63
C VAL A 67 7.33 -2.67 -3.58
N ILE A 68 6.92 -1.46 -3.96
CA ILE A 68 7.76 -0.60 -4.83
C ILE A 68 9.06 -0.21 -4.12
N ALA A 69 9.00 0.12 -2.82
CA ALA A 69 10.18 0.44 -2.02
C ALA A 69 11.11 -0.78 -1.87
N TYR A 70 10.55 -1.98 -1.69
CA TYR A 70 11.33 -3.22 -1.71
C TYR A 70 12.08 -3.37 -3.03
N GLU A 71 11.38 -3.27 -4.17
CA GLU A 71 11.98 -3.40 -5.49
C GLU A 71 13.10 -2.37 -5.70
N GLN A 72 12.88 -1.12 -5.28
CA GLN A 72 13.87 -0.05 -5.42
C GLN A 72 15.16 -0.30 -4.62
N VAL A 73 15.05 -0.94 -3.44
CA VAL A 73 16.19 -1.13 -2.53
C VAL A 73 16.89 -2.47 -2.76
N TYR A 74 16.13 -3.54 -2.93
CA TYR A 74 16.63 -4.92 -2.96
C TYR A 74 16.58 -5.55 -4.36
N GLY A 75 15.88 -4.93 -5.31
CA GLY A 75 15.68 -5.47 -6.64
C GLY A 75 14.83 -6.74 -6.65
N ASN A 76 14.90 -7.44 -7.78
CA ASN A 76 13.98 -8.51 -8.15
C ASN A 76 14.60 -9.91 -8.17
N GLU A 77 15.80 -10.11 -7.60
CA GLU A 77 16.50 -11.41 -7.65
C GLU A 77 15.62 -12.57 -7.13
N TYR A 78 14.83 -12.33 -6.09
CA TYR A 78 13.92 -13.32 -5.51
C TYR A 78 12.50 -13.29 -6.09
N LEU A 79 12.19 -12.32 -6.96
CA LEU A 79 10.83 -12.04 -7.38
C LEU A 79 10.49 -12.73 -8.71
N HIS A 80 9.39 -13.47 -8.71
CA HIS A 80 8.73 -13.98 -9.91
C HIS A 80 7.86 -12.92 -10.57
N SER A 81 7.05 -12.22 -9.76
CA SER A 81 6.08 -11.25 -10.25
C SER A 81 5.62 -10.29 -9.15
N LEU A 82 4.94 -9.22 -9.55
CA LEU A 82 4.37 -8.23 -8.65
C LEU A 82 2.87 -8.04 -8.89
N CYS A 83 2.13 -7.64 -7.86
CA CYS A 83 0.77 -7.15 -8.01
C CYS A 83 0.56 -5.89 -7.18
N LEU A 84 0.37 -4.76 -7.85
CA LEU A 84 0.20 -3.44 -7.26
C LEU A 84 -1.26 -3.04 -7.36
N MET A 85 -1.96 -3.02 -6.22
CA MET A 85 -3.41 -2.83 -6.16
C MET A 85 -3.76 -1.48 -5.54
N ASP A 86 -4.48 -0.63 -6.28
CA ASP A 86 -4.96 0.67 -5.85
C ASP A 86 -3.86 1.45 -5.11
N THR A 87 -2.71 1.59 -5.76
CA THR A 87 -1.52 2.30 -5.25
C THR A 87 -0.97 3.30 -6.28
N THR A 88 -0.13 4.22 -5.82
CA THR A 88 0.58 5.23 -6.62
C THR A 88 2.00 5.39 -6.09
N PRO A 89 3.03 5.61 -6.94
CA PRO A 89 4.40 5.84 -6.48
C PRO A 89 4.57 7.16 -5.72
N CYS A 90 3.67 8.13 -5.89
CA CYS A 90 3.76 9.44 -5.26
C CYS A 90 2.45 9.78 -4.54
N THR A 91 2.52 10.13 -3.24
CA THR A 91 1.29 10.50 -2.50
C THR A 91 0.70 11.79 -3.05
N HIS A 92 1.54 12.81 -3.21
CA HIS A 92 1.17 14.11 -3.73
C HIS A 92 1.75 14.31 -5.14
N GLN A 93 1.34 15.39 -5.78
CA GLN A 93 1.89 15.77 -7.08
C GLN A 93 3.39 15.99 -6.99
N GLU A 94 4.07 15.52 -8.04
CA GLU A 94 5.50 15.71 -8.24
C GLU A 94 5.72 16.37 -9.60
N GLU A 95 6.91 16.95 -9.80
CA GLU A 95 7.27 17.53 -11.09
C GLU A 95 7.18 16.46 -12.19
N GLY A 96 6.38 16.75 -13.23
CA GLY A 96 6.15 15.82 -14.34
C GLY A 96 5.24 14.62 -14.00
N PHE A 97 4.63 14.57 -12.81
CA PHE A 97 3.76 13.46 -12.41
C PHE A 97 2.51 13.93 -11.66
N GLY A 98 1.38 13.90 -12.35
CA GLY A 98 0.08 14.36 -11.82
C GLY A 98 -0.79 13.26 -11.17
N TYR A 99 -0.37 12.00 -11.19
CA TYR A 99 -1.20 10.86 -10.78
C TYR A 99 -1.13 10.58 -9.27
N ALA A 100 -1.35 11.62 -8.47
CA ALA A 100 -1.29 11.60 -7.02
C ALA A 100 -2.50 10.90 -6.36
N THR A 101 -2.44 10.75 -5.04
CA THR A 101 -3.64 10.46 -4.22
C THR A 101 -4.56 11.68 -4.19
N ARG A 102 -5.85 11.47 -3.90
CA ARG A 102 -6.91 12.49 -3.90
C ARG A 102 -6.98 13.28 -5.21
N PHE A 103 -6.71 12.60 -6.32
CA PHE A 103 -6.86 13.10 -7.68
C PHE A 103 -5.93 14.29 -7.99
N ASP A 104 -6.41 15.26 -8.75
CA ASP A 104 -5.60 16.19 -9.54
C ASP A 104 -5.09 17.41 -8.73
N SER A 105 -5.27 17.46 -7.41
CA SER A 105 -4.99 18.67 -6.64
C SER A 105 -4.24 18.45 -5.33
N TYR A 106 -3.74 17.24 -5.06
CA TYR A 106 -3.11 16.94 -3.78
C TYR A 106 -1.64 17.35 -3.76
N THR A 107 -1.33 18.38 -2.97
CA THR A 107 0.01 18.97 -2.88
C THR A 107 0.78 18.47 -1.66
N LYS A 108 2.10 18.66 -1.66
CA LYS A 108 2.92 18.38 -0.48
C LYS A 108 2.44 19.12 0.76
N GLU A 109 2.09 20.40 0.64
CA GLU A 109 1.60 21.20 1.77
C GLU A 109 0.31 20.63 2.38
N GLN A 110 -0.59 20.11 1.54
CA GLN A 110 -1.81 19.45 2.01
C GLN A 110 -1.48 18.11 2.67
N SER A 111 -0.52 17.36 2.13
CA SER A 111 -0.01 16.16 2.78
C SER A 111 0.58 16.43 4.17
N ASP A 112 1.38 17.49 4.31
CA ASP A 112 1.97 17.87 5.60
C ASP A 112 0.88 18.29 6.61
N LYS A 113 -0.16 19.02 6.15
CA LYS A 113 -1.33 19.37 6.98
C LYS A 113 -2.13 18.15 7.40
N ASP A 114 -2.28 17.17 6.52
CA ASP A 114 -2.98 15.94 6.83
C ASP A 114 -2.23 15.10 7.87
N ILE A 115 -0.90 15.00 7.77
CA ILE A 115 -0.08 14.36 8.81
C ILE A 115 -0.29 15.06 10.16
N ALA A 116 -0.27 16.40 10.20
CA ALA A 116 -0.56 17.14 11.42
C ALA A 116 -1.97 16.85 11.97
N SER A 117 -2.99 16.81 11.09
CA SER A 117 -4.37 16.49 11.45
C SER A 117 -4.52 15.07 12.00
N ILE A 118 -3.83 14.08 11.42
CA ILE A 118 -3.83 12.70 11.94
C ILE A 118 -3.21 12.65 13.35
N ARG A 119 -2.12 13.40 13.58
CA ARG A 119 -1.48 13.48 14.90
C ARG A 119 -2.38 14.15 15.95
N GLU A 120 -3.19 15.11 15.54
CA GLU A 120 -4.13 15.82 16.43
C GLU A 120 -5.42 15.02 16.70
N ASN A 121 -6.07 14.51 15.64
CA ASN A 121 -7.35 13.80 15.73
C ASN A 121 -7.49 12.75 14.61
N SER A 122 -6.75 11.64 14.77
CA SER A 122 -6.77 10.52 13.83
C SER A 122 -8.17 9.96 13.56
N LEU A 123 -9.04 9.85 14.57
CA LEU A 123 -10.36 9.24 14.41
C LEU A 123 -11.23 10.03 13.43
N ASP A 124 -11.36 11.34 13.63
CA ASP A 124 -12.19 12.16 12.74
C ASP A 124 -11.57 12.27 11.34
N PHE A 125 -10.24 12.41 11.26
CA PHE A 125 -9.55 12.38 9.97
C PHE A 125 -9.88 11.11 9.18
N PHE A 126 -9.71 9.93 9.78
CA PHE A 126 -9.97 8.67 9.09
C PHE A 126 -11.46 8.39 8.85
N ALA A 127 -12.36 8.95 9.66
CA ALA A 127 -13.80 8.92 9.41
C ALA A 127 -14.15 9.67 8.12
N GLU A 128 -13.61 10.89 7.94
CA GLU A 128 -13.81 11.67 6.72
C GLU A 128 -13.25 10.97 5.47
N ILE A 129 -12.06 10.37 5.58
CA ILE A 129 -11.45 9.62 4.47
C ILE A 129 -12.28 8.38 4.12
N THR A 130 -12.79 7.68 5.13
CA THR A 130 -13.65 6.50 4.94
C THR A 130 -14.95 6.90 4.23
N GLN A 131 -15.59 8.00 4.64
CA GLN A 131 -16.79 8.50 3.98
C GLN A 131 -16.53 8.94 2.54
N LYS A 132 -15.39 9.60 2.26
CA LYS A 132 -15.02 9.98 0.89
C LYS A 132 -14.84 8.77 -0.03
N GLY A 133 -14.21 7.70 0.47
CA GLY A 133 -14.05 6.44 -0.27
C GLY A 133 -15.33 5.60 -0.38
N SER A 134 -16.27 5.80 0.55
CA SER A 134 -17.58 5.12 0.60
C SER A 134 -18.70 6.15 0.81
N PRO A 135 -19.07 6.91 -0.23
CA PRO A 135 -20.02 8.03 -0.10
C PRO A 135 -21.43 7.60 0.32
N ASP A 136 -21.72 6.30 0.24
CA ASP A 136 -22.97 5.69 0.69
C ASP A 136 -23.05 5.57 2.22
N LEU A 137 -21.95 5.76 2.97
CA LEU A 137 -21.91 5.78 4.42
C LEU A 137 -22.26 7.15 5.00
N THR A 138 -23.01 7.16 6.11
CA THR A 138 -23.09 8.32 7.00
C THR A 138 -21.75 8.56 7.70
N LEU A 139 -21.53 9.78 8.20
CA LEU A 139 -20.29 10.10 8.92
C LEU A 139 -20.12 9.27 10.20
N ASP A 140 -21.21 8.93 10.88
CA ASP A 140 -21.16 8.08 12.08
C ASP A 140 -20.80 6.64 11.75
N GLU A 141 -21.34 6.08 10.66
CA GLU A 141 -20.94 4.75 10.16
C GLU A 141 -19.47 4.74 9.74
N ALA A 142 -19.01 5.80 9.06
CA ALA A 142 -17.62 5.96 8.68
C ALA A 142 -16.70 6.11 9.91
N ARG A 143 -17.15 6.80 10.97
CA ARG A 143 -16.42 6.92 12.24
C ARG A 143 -16.31 5.59 12.97
N GLU A 144 -17.38 4.79 13.00
CA GLU A 144 -17.32 3.45 13.59
C GLU A 144 -16.41 2.50 12.79
N ALA A 145 -16.40 2.60 11.46
CA ALA A 145 -15.47 1.87 10.61
C ALA A 145 -14.01 2.30 10.85
N ALA A 146 -13.75 3.62 10.91
CA ALA A 146 -12.43 4.18 11.21
C ALA A 146 -11.93 3.74 12.59
N LYS A 147 -12.78 3.80 13.62
CA LYS A 147 -12.47 3.35 14.98
C LYS A 147 -12.04 1.87 15.01
N LYS A 148 -12.76 1.00 14.31
CA LYS A 148 -12.39 -0.42 14.19
C LYS A 148 -11.03 -0.59 13.52
N ARG A 149 -10.78 0.14 12.42
CA ARG A 149 -9.48 0.11 11.73
C ARG A 149 -8.33 0.58 12.63
N LEU A 150 -8.53 1.69 13.34
CA LEU A 150 -7.49 2.27 14.21
C LEU A 150 -7.18 1.39 15.43
N ALA A 151 -8.12 0.56 15.88
CA ALA A 151 -7.88 -0.40 16.95
C ALA A 151 -6.81 -1.46 16.61
N HIS A 152 -6.49 -1.63 15.33
CA HIS A 152 -5.47 -2.55 14.82
C HIS A 152 -4.13 -1.86 14.51
N GLN A 153 -3.96 -0.59 14.90
CA GLN A 153 -2.76 0.20 14.61
C GLN A 153 -2.10 0.72 15.89
N HIS A 154 -0.77 0.68 15.89
CA HIS A 154 0.03 1.48 16.81
C HIS A 154 0.18 2.87 16.20
N LEU A 155 -0.76 3.75 16.55
CA LEU A 155 -1.00 5.02 15.85
C LEU A 155 0.25 5.90 15.69
N PRO A 156 1.06 6.21 16.72
CA PRO A 156 2.23 7.07 16.55
C PRO A 156 3.19 6.54 15.47
N GLU A 157 3.51 5.26 15.51
CA GLU A 157 4.42 4.59 14.59
C GLU A 157 3.79 4.42 13.19
N ALA A 158 2.48 4.19 13.11
CA ALA A 158 1.76 4.14 11.85
C ALA A 158 1.76 5.52 11.15
N VAL A 159 1.69 6.61 11.93
CA VAL A 159 1.80 7.97 11.40
C VAL A 159 3.22 8.27 10.91
N ASP A 160 4.25 7.80 11.61
CA ASP A 160 5.64 7.91 11.12
C ASP A 160 5.82 7.20 9.78
N LEU A 161 5.19 6.02 9.60
CA LEU A 161 5.17 5.31 8.33
C LEU A 161 4.43 6.10 7.24
N TYR A 162 3.27 6.70 7.56
CA TYR A 162 2.55 7.55 6.61
C TYR A 162 3.35 8.77 6.20
N GLU A 163 4.02 9.44 7.15
CA GLU A 163 4.88 10.59 6.87
C GLU A 163 6.07 10.18 5.99
N SER A 164 6.77 9.10 6.35
CA SER A 164 7.87 8.56 5.54
C SER A 164 7.40 8.21 4.13
N SER A 165 6.29 7.49 3.98
CA SER A 165 5.73 7.12 2.67
C SER A 165 5.32 8.34 1.84
N ASN A 166 4.78 9.37 2.48
CA ASN A 166 4.34 10.58 1.78
C ASN A 166 5.49 11.46 1.30
N SER A 167 6.66 11.32 1.90
CA SER A 167 7.86 12.09 1.55
C SER A 167 8.67 11.52 0.38
N LEU A 168 8.34 10.31 -0.10
CA LEU A 168 9.14 9.60 -1.09
C LEU A 168 8.53 9.68 -2.50
N ASP A 169 9.40 9.91 -3.47
CA ASP A 169 9.13 9.68 -4.89
C ASP A 169 9.60 8.28 -5.27
N LEU A 170 8.65 7.37 -5.47
CA LEU A 170 8.92 5.97 -5.79
C LEU A 170 8.88 5.67 -7.29
N ARG A 171 8.79 6.69 -8.17
CA ARG A 171 8.81 6.48 -9.63
C ARG A 171 10.04 5.69 -10.08
N PRO A 172 11.27 5.95 -9.58
CA PRO A 172 12.44 5.16 -9.94
C PRO A 172 12.29 3.68 -9.60
N GLY A 173 11.65 3.36 -8.47
CA GLY A 173 11.35 1.99 -8.08
C GLY A 173 10.42 1.28 -9.05
N VAL A 174 9.39 1.97 -9.55
CA VAL A 174 8.49 1.41 -10.56
C VAL A 174 9.20 1.24 -11.91
N GLU A 175 10.02 2.20 -12.31
CA GLU A 175 10.81 2.14 -13.56
C GLU A 175 11.87 1.02 -13.54
N ALA A 176 12.33 0.62 -12.35
CA ALA A 176 13.29 -0.46 -12.16
C ALA A 176 12.66 -1.87 -12.27
N ILE A 177 11.32 -1.98 -12.20
CA ILE A 177 10.62 -3.26 -12.27
C ILE A 177 10.91 -3.95 -13.61
N ASN A 178 11.53 -5.13 -13.54
CA ASN A 178 11.82 -5.96 -14.73
C ASN A 178 11.10 -7.32 -14.74
N VAL A 179 10.29 -7.61 -13.73
CA VAL A 179 9.47 -8.83 -13.61
C VAL A 179 8.02 -8.57 -14.01
N PRO A 180 7.25 -9.60 -14.43
CA PRO A 180 5.82 -9.46 -14.70
C PRO A 180 5.06 -8.80 -13.54
N THR A 181 4.29 -7.75 -13.82
CA THR A 181 3.51 -7.00 -12.82
C THR A 181 2.08 -6.84 -13.27
N ALA A 182 1.16 -7.10 -12.34
CA ALA A 182 -0.24 -6.76 -12.48
C ALA A 182 -0.51 -5.42 -11.79
N TYR A 183 -0.92 -4.43 -12.57
CA TYR A 183 -1.38 -3.14 -12.07
C TYR A 183 -2.91 -3.15 -11.94
N MET A 184 -3.41 -3.09 -10.70
CA MET A 184 -4.84 -3.21 -10.42
C MET A 184 -5.44 -1.92 -9.86
N TYR A 185 -6.53 -1.40 -10.43
CA TYR A 185 -7.19 -0.18 -9.93
C TYR A 185 -8.67 -0.35 -9.69
N ALA A 186 -9.15 0.32 -8.64
CA ALA A 186 -10.55 0.36 -8.29
C ALA A 186 -11.32 1.36 -9.18
N ALA A 187 -12.40 0.90 -9.83
CA ALA A 187 -13.24 1.77 -10.66
C ALA A 187 -14.11 2.77 -9.85
N LYS A 188 -14.48 2.41 -8.61
CA LYS A 188 -15.22 3.25 -7.65
C LYS A 188 -14.51 3.14 -6.30
N GLY A 189 -14.47 4.23 -5.54
CA GLY A 189 -13.90 4.26 -4.19
C GLY A 189 -12.37 4.30 -4.14
N THR A 190 -11.70 4.42 -5.29
CA THR A 190 -10.26 4.72 -5.32
C THR A 190 -9.99 6.11 -4.74
N LEU A 191 -8.90 6.22 -3.97
CA LEU A 191 -8.34 7.49 -3.53
C LEU A 191 -7.19 7.94 -4.44
N ILE A 192 -6.97 7.29 -5.57
CA ILE A 192 -5.88 7.60 -6.50
C ILE A 192 -6.45 8.21 -7.77
N HIS A 193 -5.63 9.02 -8.44
CA HIS A 193 -5.98 9.56 -9.74
C HIS A 193 -6.47 8.46 -10.69
N PRO A 194 -7.71 8.54 -11.22
CA PRO A 194 -8.35 7.45 -11.96
C PRO A 194 -7.61 7.11 -13.26
N GLU A 195 -6.78 8.02 -13.75
CA GLU A 195 -5.97 7.84 -14.96
C GLU A 195 -4.54 7.33 -14.73
N ILE A 196 -4.16 6.97 -13.50
CA ILE A 196 -2.80 6.48 -13.21
C ILE A 196 -2.42 5.25 -14.05
N TYR A 197 -3.41 4.44 -14.44
CA TYR A 197 -3.21 3.30 -15.34
C TYR A 197 -2.58 3.71 -16.69
N LYS A 198 -2.74 4.95 -17.15
CA LYS A 198 -2.12 5.44 -18.38
C LYS A 198 -0.61 5.52 -18.21
N TRP A 199 -0.15 6.08 -17.10
CA TRP A 199 1.28 6.12 -16.79
C TRP A 199 1.86 4.72 -16.70
N TYR A 200 1.22 3.82 -15.96
CA TYR A 200 1.69 2.43 -15.88
C TYR A 200 1.72 1.73 -17.25
N ALA A 201 0.78 2.04 -18.16
CA ALA A 201 0.80 1.53 -19.53
C ALA A 201 1.94 2.10 -20.40
N GLU A 202 2.42 3.31 -20.08
CA GLU A 202 3.54 3.95 -20.79
C GLU A 202 4.89 3.39 -20.31
N ILE A 203 5.04 3.18 -19.01
CA ILE A 203 6.30 2.73 -18.41
C ILE A 203 6.46 1.21 -18.37
N SER A 204 5.41 0.45 -18.69
CA SER A 204 5.42 -1.00 -18.58
C SER A 204 4.62 -1.68 -19.69
N SER A 205 5.20 -2.71 -20.31
CA SER A 205 4.54 -3.59 -21.28
C SER A 205 3.64 -4.67 -20.62
N GLN A 206 3.28 -4.48 -19.35
CA GLN A 206 2.76 -5.52 -18.45
C GLN A 206 1.24 -5.45 -18.26
N ILE A 207 0.68 -6.39 -17.49
CA ILE A 207 -0.76 -6.65 -17.43
C ILE A 207 -1.47 -5.58 -16.59
N ILE A 208 -2.46 -4.89 -17.16
CA ILE A 208 -3.28 -3.89 -16.46
C ILE A 208 -4.69 -4.46 -16.27
N ILE A 209 -5.15 -4.52 -15.01
CA ILE A 209 -6.45 -5.10 -14.65
C ILE A 209 -7.29 -4.05 -13.91
N ARG A 210 -8.46 -3.71 -14.43
CA ARG A 210 -9.44 -2.88 -13.68
C ARG A 210 -10.38 -3.78 -12.88
N TYR A 211 -10.63 -3.44 -11.60
CA TYR A 211 -11.54 -4.20 -10.73
C TYR A 211 -12.48 -3.27 -9.94
N HIS A 212 -13.51 -3.85 -9.31
CA HIS A 212 -14.38 -3.14 -8.36
C HIS A 212 -13.89 -3.44 -6.94
N LEU A 213 -13.52 -2.41 -6.18
CA LEU A 213 -13.12 -2.55 -4.78
C LEU A 213 -14.36 -2.73 -3.91
N ILE A 214 -14.43 -3.86 -3.20
CA ILE A 214 -15.25 -3.98 -2.00
C ILE A 214 -14.26 -3.74 -0.86
N LEU A 215 -14.36 -2.59 -0.19
CA LEU A 215 -13.43 -2.16 0.86
C LEU A 215 -13.26 -3.23 1.95
N GLN A 216 -12.19 -4.01 1.84
CA GLN A 216 -11.52 -4.70 2.92
C GLN A 216 -10.04 -4.35 2.79
N CYS A 217 -9.45 -3.77 3.84
CA CYS A 217 -8.01 -3.52 3.88
C CYS A 217 -7.29 -4.86 3.72
N MET A 218 -6.48 -5.01 2.67
CA MET A 218 -5.76 -6.26 2.39
C MET A 218 -4.25 -5.98 2.33
N ASN A 219 -3.48 -6.39 3.32
CA ASN A 219 -2.02 -6.48 3.20
C ASN A 219 -1.67 -7.96 3.03
N PHE A 220 -1.31 -8.42 1.82
CA PHE A 220 -0.96 -9.83 1.59
C PHE A 220 0.09 -9.98 0.49
N THR A 221 0.93 -11.00 0.61
CA THR A 221 2.01 -11.33 -0.32
C THR A 221 1.87 -12.81 -0.78
N LEU A 222 2.19 -13.14 -2.03
CA LEU A 222 1.97 -14.46 -2.67
C LEU A 222 3.30 -15.19 -2.98
N PHE A 223 3.31 -16.54 -3.01
CA PHE A 223 4.52 -17.32 -3.31
C PHE A 223 4.21 -18.60 -4.09
N ARG A 224 5.03 -18.96 -5.08
CA ARG A 224 5.00 -20.27 -5.76
C ARG A 224 6.23 -21.08 -5.33
N ASN A 225 6.10 -22.41 -5.27
CA ASN A 225 7.21 -23.34 -4.99
C ASN A 225 8.08 -23.56 -6.23
#